data_AF-A0A1E4MCM8-F1
#
_entry.id   AF-A0A1E4MCM8-F1
#
_cell.length_a   1.000
_cell.length_b   1.000
_cell.length_c   1.000
_cell.angle_alpha   90.00
_cell.angle_beta   90.00
_cell.angle_gamma   90.00
#
_symmetry.space_group_name_H-M   'P 1'
#
loop_
_entity.id
_entity.type
_entity.pdbx_description
1 polymer ?
#
loop_
_entity_poly.entity_id
_entity_poly.type
_entity_poly.pdbx_seq_one_letter_code
_entity_poly.pdbx_strand_id
1 'polypeptide(L)'
;MRNSGVLLYQSLLPGISNFTLRMRYYGYYCWVSGIYARRGVTSDFEAWRIYEMHRLTQRQFKWQRGFANMPRFYRAAHLFCEGEAAAYFQKRTGCAVPAFLEAGFYLFTGFANSPTRIWRNHAPPEGVTSEPRERVLDRISSTPQAAVREARQIRVEGDHIGCKLSVLRRRPVLRFGATGEDAMAPLPPLILQHITSGLYFDIVEGGGTIWADVGQRFEGYCLRYLAAMLPEYSVEPEYRYGPKGRGFDAPDTLVSQADNIRLVVEYKAKRMPVDARFSGDPVGDVSTAMRKSPRAFSRSGDICCMRGAGF
;
A
#
# COMPACT_ATOMS: atom_id res chain seq x y z
N MET A 1 -27.07 5.26 -27.66
CA MET A 1 -25.66 4.80 -27.71
C MET A 1 -24.72 5.46 -26.68
N ARG A 2 -25.21 6.12 -25.61
CA ARG A 2 -24.37 6.84 -24.61
C ARG A 2 -24.20 6.13 -23.24
N ASN A 3 -24.94 5.05 -22.98
CA ASN A 3 -25.02 4.41 -21.64
C ASN A 3 -24.07 3.22 -21.42
N SER A 4 -23.47 2.65 -22.46
CA SER A 4 -22.57 1.49 -22.34
C SER A 4 -21.20 1.87 -21.76
N GLY A 5 -20.70 3.08 -22.06
CA GLY A 5 -19.44 3.58 -21.53
C GLY A 5 -19.46 3.82 -20.02
N VAL A 6 -20.58 4.33 -19.48
CA VAL A 6 -20.73 4.65 -18.04
C VAL A 6 -20.83 3.39 -17.19
N LEU A 7 -21.55 2.36 -17.64
CA LEU A 7 -21.64 1.06 -16.95
C LEU A 7 -20.30 0.31 -16.99
N LEU A 8 -19.55 0.42 -18.09
CA LEU A 8 -18.20 -0.12 -18.18
C LEU A 8 -17.23 0.63 -17.24
N TYR A 9 -17.32 1.96 -17.19
CA TYR A 9 -16.52 2.79 -16.27
C TYR A 9 -16.83 2.51 -14.79
N GLN A 10 -18.11 2.37 -14.43
CA GLN A 10 -18.55 2.06 -13.07
C GLN A 10 -18.21 0.62 -12.64
N SER A 11 -18.19 -0.33 -13.59
CA SER A 11 -17.81 -1.72 -13.32
C SER A 11 -16.30 -1.92 -13.24
N LEU A 12 -15.51 -1.08 -13.90
CA LEU A 12 -14.05 -1.09 -13.83
C LEU A 12 -13.52 -0.26 -12.66
N LEU A 13 -14.18 0.85 -12.31
CA LEU A 13 -13.68 1.88 -11.38
C LEU A 13 -14.81 2.52 -10.55
N PRO A 14 -15.28 1.86 -9.48
CA PRO A 14 -16.31 2.44 -8.62
C PRO A 14 -15.80 3.72 -7.94
N GLY A 15 -16.31 4.84 -8.46
CA GLY A 15 -16.27 6.17 -7.90
C GLY A 15 -14.96 6.94 -8.11
N ILE A 16 -14.84 7.75 -9.19
CA ILE A 16 -14.00 8.97 -9.22
C ILE A 16 -14.59 10.07 -10.16
N SER A 17 -14.79 11.30 -9.66
CA SER A 17 -14.78 12.59 -10.40
C SER A 17 -14.52 13.73 -9.40
N ASN A 18 -14.05 14.91 -9.83
CA ASN A 18 -13.63 16.03 -8.95
C ASN A 18 -14.80 16.72 -8.21
N PHE A 19 -16.00 16.79 -8.82
CA PHE A 19 -17.25 17.12 -8.13
C PHE A 19 -17.67 15.98 -7.17
N THR A 20 -17.30 14.74 -7.50
CA THR A 20 -17.51 13.58 -6.63
C THR A 20 -16.53 13.52 -5.45
N LEU A 21 -15.43 14.30 -5.43
CA LEU A 21 -14.53 14.40 -4.28
C LEU A 21 -15.17 15.20 -3.13
N ARG A 22 -15.90 16.28 -3.46
CA ARG A 22 -16.61 17.13 -2.48
C ARG A 22 -17.99 16.56 -2.09
N MET A 23 -18.78 16.08 -3.07
CA MET A 23 -20.06 15.41 -2.81
C MET A 23 -19.93 14.06 -2.09
N ARG A 24 -18.82 13.32 -2.26
CA ARG A 24 -18.57 12.12 -1.43
C ARG A 24 -18.28 12.47 0.00
N TYR A 25 -17.61 13.59 0.29
CA TYR A 25 -17.32 13.94 1.67
C TYR A 25 -18.61 14.07 2.50
N TYR A 26 -19.66 14.66 1.93
CA TYR A 26 -20.94 14.84 2.60
C TYR A 26 -21.93 13.68 2.37
N GLY A 27 -22.11 13.21 1.14
CA GLY A 27 -23.05 12.12 0.82
C GLY A 27 -22.61 10.75 1.35
N TYR A 28 -21.30 10.48 1.44
CA TYR A 28 -20.77 9.25 2.05
C TYR A 28 -20.92 9.28 3.58
N TYR A 29 -20.72 10.44 4.23
CA TYR A 29 -20.94 10.57 5.67
C TYR A 29 -22.42 10.30 6.00
N CYS A 30 -23.36 10.92 5.27
CA CYS A 30 -24.79 10.67 5.45
C CYS A 30 -25.19 9.22 5.16
N TRP A 31 -24.64 8.59 4.12
CA TRP A 31 -24.94 7.19 3.80
C TRP A 31 -24.33 6.20 4.80
N VAL A 32 -23.08 6.40 5.22
CA VAL A 32 -22.41 5.57 6.23
C VAL A 32 -23.09 5.72 7.59
N SER A 33 -23.39 6.95 8.03
CA SER A 33 -24.21 7.17 9.23
C SER A 33 -25.57 6.51 9.12
N GLY A 34 -26.22 6.54 7.94
CA GLY A 34 -27.50 5.87 7.71
C GLY A 34 -27.43 4.33 7.69
N ILE A 35 -26.36 3.72 7.16
CA ILE A 35 -26.16 2.27 7.21
C ILE A 35 -25.77 1.81 8.62
N TYR A 36 -24.94 2.60 9.31
CA TYR A 36 -24.50 2.33 10.67
C TYR A 36 -25.67 2.39 11.66
N ALA A 37 -26.50 3.44 11.57
CA ALA A 37 -27.74 3.58 12.35
C ALA A 37 -28.74 2.44 12.08
N ARG A 38 -28.82 1.94 10.84
CA ARG A 38 -29.73 0.83 10.47
C ARG A 38 -29.25 -0.55 10.89
N ARG A 39 -27.97 -0.72 11.25
CA ARG A 39 -27.41 -2.01 11.67
C ARG A 39 -27.37 -2.20 13.19
N GLY A 40 -27.93 -1.26 13.97
CA GLY A 40 -27.93 -1.33 15.44
C GLY A 40 -26.53 -1.31 16.06
N VAL A 41 -25.52 -0.92 15.28
CA VAL A 41 -24.13 -0.84 15.75
C VAL A 41 -24.01 0.47 16.51
N THR A 42 -23.61 0.34 17.77
CA THR A 42 -23.41 1.35 18.81
C THR A 42 -23.62 2.82 18.39
N SER A 43 -24.47 3.56 19.12
CA SER A 43 -24.55 5.02 18.98
C SER A 43 -23.31 5.75 19.54
N ASP A 44 -22.33 5.01 20.07
CA ASP A 44 -21.06 5.55 20.52
C ASP A 44 -20.22 6.07 19.35
N PHE A 45 -20.12 7.39 19.29
CA PHE A 45 -19.34 8.11 18.29
C PHE A 45 -17.84 7.74 18.33
N GLU A 46 -17.29 7.45 19.51
CA GLU A 46 -15.87 7.11 19.66
C GLU A 46 -15.55 5.74 19.06
N ALA A 47 -16.39 4.74 19.35
CA ALA A 47 -16.33 3.44 18.70
C ALA A 47 -16.49 3.57 17.17
N TRP A 48 -17.51 4.31 16.70
CA TRP A 48 -17.70 4.54 15.26
C TRP A 48 -16.46 5.16 14.61
N ARG A 49 -15.90 6.20 15.23
CA ARG A 49 -14.70 6.89 14.74
C ARG A 49 -13.54 5.92 14.59
N ILE A 50 -13.29 5.06 15.58
CA ILE A 50 -12.16 4.14 15.55
C ILE A 50 -12.32 3.09 14.45
N TYR A 51 -13.51 2.50 14.31
CA TYR A 51 -13.76 1.40 13.38
C TYR A 51 -13.86 1.86 11.92
N GLU A 52 -14.69 2.86 11.64
CA GLU A 52 -14.95 3.29 10.27
C GLU A 52 -13.85 4.20 9.73
N MET A 53 -13.23 5.06 10.56
CA MET A 53 -12.08 5.85 10.09
C MET A 53 -10.91 4.94 9.71
N HIS A 54 -10.67 3.84 10.42
CA HIS A 54 -9.62 2.89 10.04
C HIS A 54 -9.84 2.37 8.62
N ARG A 55 -11.03 1.85 8.31
CA ARG A 55 -11.36 1.30 6.97
C ARG A 55 -11.32 2.40 5.90
N LEU A 56 -11.79 3.60 6.24
CA LEU A 56 -11.76 4.77 5.36
C LEU A 56 -10.36 5.23 5.00
N THR A 57 -9.49 5.36 6.01
CA THR A 57 -8.10 5.78 5.79
C THR A 57 -7.39 4.83 4.85
N GLN A 58 -7.58 3.51 5.02
CA GLN A 58 -7.02 2.47 4.16
C GLN A 58 -7.49 2.57 2.71
N ARG A 59 -8.73 3.04 2.49
CA ARG A 59 -9.33 3.19 1.16
C ARG A 59 -8.97 4.51 0.50
N GLN A 60 -9.07 5.62 1.21
CA GLN A 60 -9.09 6.97 0.64
C GLN A 60 -7.71 7.65 0.63
N PHE A 61 -6.89 7.44 1.66
CA PHE A 61 -5.67 8.26 1.82
C PHE A 61 -4.66 8.04 0.69
N LYS A 62 -4.65 6.86 0.07
CA LYS A 62 -3.76 6.59 -1.06
C LYS A 62 -4.15 7.36 -2.31
N TRP A 63 -5.47 7.51 -2.54
CA TRP A 63 -6.02 8.28 -3.65
C TRP A 63 -5.89 9.78 -3.42
N GLN A 64 -6.16 10.25 -2.20
CA GLN A 64 -6.03 11.68 -1.84
C GLN A 64 -4.60 12.19 -1.97
N ARG A 65 -3.61 11.39 -1.56
CA ARG A 65 -2.18 11.74 -1.71
C ARG A 65 -1.63 11.55 -3.11
N GLY A 66 -2.40 10.91 -4.00
CA GLY A 66 -1.93 10.47 -5.31
C GLY A 66 -0.82 9.41 -5.23
N PHE A 67 -0.38 8.95 -6.40
CA PHE A 67 0.69 7.95 -6.56
C PHE A 67 1.98 8.52 -7.14
N ALA A 68 1.91 9.66 -7.83
CA ALA A 68 3.05 10.41 -8.32
C ALA A 68 3.55 11.37 -7.24
N ASN A 69 4.35 10.88 -6.30
CA ASN A 69 5.00 11.73 -5.30
C ASN A 69 6.36 11.17 -4.90
N MET A 70 7.30 12.09 -4.63
CA MET A 70 8.68 11.77 -4.28
C MET A 70 8.81 10.81 -3.09
N PRO A 71 8.05 10.97 -1.98
CA PRO A 71 8.18 10.07 -0.83
C PRO A 71 7.92 8.59 -1.16
N ARG A 72 7.06 8.29 -2.13
CA ARG A 72 6.79 6.90 -2.54
C ARG A 72 7.93 6.29 -3.34
N PHE A 73 8.51 7.04 -4.26
CA PHE A 73 9.66 6.59 -5.03
C PHE A 73 10.88 6.42 -4.14
N TYR A 74 11.18 7.42 -3.33
CA TYR A 74 12.29 7.36 -2.38
C TYR A 74 12.16 6.15 -1.45
N ARG A 75 10.97 5.93 -0.87
CA ARG A 75 10.75 4.78 0.01
C ARG A 75 10.90 3.46 -0.72
N ALA A 76 10.34 3.33 -1.94
CA ALA A 76 10.48 2.11 -2.72
C ALA A 76 11.94 1.81 -3.03
N ALA A 77 12.70 2.84 -3.42
CA ALA A 77 14.12 2.72 -3.68
C ALA A 77 14.90 2.32 -2.42
N HIS A 78 14.68 3.04 -1.31
CA HIS A 78 15.35 2.77 -0.03
C HIS A 78 15.12 1.34 0.49
N LEU A 79 13.89 0.82 0.31
CA LEU A 79 13.52 -0.50 0.83
C LEU A 79 13.95 -1.65 -0.09
N PHE A 80 14.00 -1.46 -1.41
CA PHE A 80 14.05 -2.57 -2.36
C PHE A 80 15.19 -2.48 -3.39
N CYS A 81 15.90 -1.36 -3.54
CA CYS A 81 16.94 -1.24 -4.57
C CYS A 81 18.27 -1.93 -4.22
N GLU A 82 18.49 -2.35 -2.99
CA GLU A 82 19.73 -2.99 -2.58
C GLU A 82 19.45 -4.19 -1.65
N GLY A 83 20.52 -4.92 -1.30
CA GLY A 83 20.46 -6.04 -0.37
C GLY A 83 19.80 -7.28 -0.94
N GLU A 84 19.29 -8.11 -0.03
CA GLU A 84 18.70 -9.41 -0.35
C GLU A 84 17.39 -9.26 -1.12
N ALA A 85 16.63 -8.20 -0.80
CA ALA A 85 15.39 -7.88 -1.51
C ALA A 85 15.65 -7.56 -3.00
N ALA A 86 16.69 -6.79 -3.30
CA ALA A 86 17.06 -6.45 -4.67
C ALA A 86 17.54 -7.67 -5.46
N ALA A 87 18.43 -8.47 -4.86
CA ALA A 87 18.95 -9.69 -5.48
C ALA A 87 17.82 -10.67 -5.80
N TYR A 88 16.89 -10.86 -4.87
CA TYR A 88 15.73 -11.72 -5.10
C TYR A 88 14.79 -11.18 -6.17
N PHE A 89 14.49 -9.87 -6.13
CA PHE A 89 13.65 -9.25 -7.14
C PHE A 89 14.25 -9.42 -8.54
N GLN A 90 15.56 -9.20 -8.69
CA GLN A 90 16.26 -9.38 -9.95
C GLN A 90 16.24 -10.84 -10.41
N LYS A 91 16.48 -11.79 -9.51
CA LYS A 91 16.37 -13.23 -9.82
C LYS A 91 14.97 -13.62 -10.29
N ARG A 92 13.93 -13.06 -9.66
CA ARG A 92 12.53 -13.39 -9.95
C ARG A 92 12.01 -12.75 -11.23
N THR A 93 12.38 -11.50 -11.48
CA THR A 93 11.81 -10.69 -12.57
C THR A 93 12.75 -10.56 -13.76
N GLY A 94 14.02 -10.91 -13.60
CA GLY A 94 15.08 -10.64 -14.56
C GLY A 94 15.37 -9.14 -14.73
N CYS A 95 14.88 -8.26 -13.86
CA CYS A 95 15.05 -6.82 -13.96
C CYS A 95 15.54 -6.26 -12.62
N ALA A 96 16.54 -5.38 -12.65
CA ALA A 96 16.96 -4.67 -11.44
C ALA A 96 15.86 -3.68 -11.02
N VAL A 97 15.69 -3.47 -9.71
CA VAL A 97 14.64 -2.57 -9.19
C VAL A 97 14.73 -1.13 -9.74
N PRO A 98 15.92 -0.50 -9.86
CA PRO A 98 16.03 0.82 -10.50
C PRO A 98 15.51 0.85 -11.94
N ALA A 99 15.90 -0.13 -12.76
CA ALA A 99 15.42 -0.27 -14.14
C ALA A 99 13.91 -0.53 -14.19
N PHE A 100 13.36 -1.28 -13.24
CA PHE A 100 11.93 -1.53 -13.12
C PHE A 100 11.14 -0.25 -12.76
N LEU A 101 11.66 0.55 -11.83
CA LEU A 101 11.10 1.85 -11.45
C LEU A 101 11.12 2.83 -12.63
N GLU A 102 12.24 2.92 -13.34
CA GLU A 102 12.41 3.79 -14.49
C GLU A 102 11.49 3.41 -15.65
N ALA A 103 11.51 2.14 -16.06
CA ALA A 103 10.65 1.62 -17.12
C ALA A 103 9.16 1.77 -16.76
N GLY A 104 8.79 1.52 -15.51
CA GLY A 104 7.43 1.73 -15.03
C GLY A 104 7.00 3.19 -15.05
N PHE A 105 7.89 4.11 -14.70
CA PHE A 105 7.63 5.54 -14.78
C PHE A 105 7.46 5.99 -16.23
N TYR A 106 8.30 5.49 -17.14
CA TYR A 106 8.16 5.72 -18.58
C TYR A 106 6.81 5.21 -19.12
N LEU A 107 6.40 4.00 -18.74
CA LEU A 107 5.07 3.49 -19.10
C LEU A 107 3.95 4.38 -18.55
N PHE A 108 4.07 4.81 -17.29
CA PHE A 108 3.11 5.72 -16.68
C PHE A 108 2.97 7.03 -17.47
N THR A 109 4.07 7.68 -17.87
CA THR A 109 3.98 8.93 -18.65
C THR A 109 3.34 8.70 -20.02
N GLY A 110 3.64 7.58 -20.67
CA GLY A 110 2.99 7.17 -21.91
C GLY A 110 1.46 7.03 -21.77
N PHE A 111 1.00 6.33 -20.74
CA PHE A 111 -0.44 6.14 -20.50
C PHE A 111 -1.14 7.36 -19.90
N ALA A 112 -0.46 8.17 -19.09
CA ALA A 112 -1.05 9.34 -18.43
C ALA A 112 -1.46 10.42 -19.43
N ASN A 113 -0.70 10.57 -20.52
CA ASN A 113 -1.00 11.52 -21.60
C ASN A 113 -2.07 11.00 -22.58
N SER A 114 -2.53 9.76 -22.42
CA SER A 114 -3.43 9.10 -23.35
C SER A 114 -4.27 7.98 -22.69
N PRO A 115 -5.00 8.27 -21.60
CA PRO A 115 -5.67 7.24 -20.79
C PRO A 115 -6.77 6.48 -21.55
N THR A 116 -7.30 7.05 -22.62
CA THR A 116 -8.32 6.44 -23.50
C THR A 116 -7.77 5.99 -24.85
N ARG A 117 -6.51 6.31 -25.17
CA ARG A 117 -5.89 5.89 -26.42
C ARG A 117 -5.22 4.55 -26.20
N ILE A 118 -5.35 3.70 -27.20
CA ILE A 118 -4.57 2.47 -27.29
C ILE A 118 -3.11 2.91 -27.44
N TRP A 119 -2.28 2.59 -26.45
CA TRP A 119 -0.84 2.72 -26.59
C TRP A 119 -0.38 1.65 -27.55
N ARG A 120 0.07 2.08 -28.73
CA ARG A 120 0.76 1.24 -29.69
C ARG A 120 2.24 1.36 -29.38
N ASN A 121 2.94 0.24 -29.30
CA ASN A 121 4.34 0.16 -28.91
C ASN A 121 5.20 1.20 -29.65
N HIS A 122 5.38 2.37 -29.06
CA HIS A 122 6.25 3.41 -29.63
C HIS A 122 7.68 3.04 -29.31
N ALA A 123 8.59 3.23 -30.27
CA ALA A 123 10.01 3.11 -29.99
C ALA A 123 10.35 3.96 -28.74
N PRO A 124 11.09 3.40 -27.77
CA PRO A 124 11.48 4.18 -26.61
C PRO A 124 12.29 5.41 -27.03
N PRO A 125 12.28 6.51 -26.26
CA PRO A 125 13.19 7.63 -26.48
C PRO A 125 14.64 7.12 -26.50
N GLU A 126 15.48 7.85 -27.22
CA GLU A 126 16.92 7.56 -27.28
C GLU A 126 17.51 7.42 -25.87
N GLY A 127 18.16 6.28 -25.59
CA GLY A 127 18.74 5.95 -24.28
C GLY A 127 17.92 5.00 -23.39
N VAL A 128 16.63 4.76 -23.67
CA VAL A 128 15.84 3.76 -22.93
C VAL A 128 15.88 2.42 -23.65
N THR A 129 16.55 1.43 -23.07
CA THR A 129 16.58 0.06 -23.59
C THR A 129 15.16 -0.52 -23.65
N SER A 130 14.77 -1.06 -24.81
CA SER A 130 13.44 -1.64 -25.04
C SER A 130 13.16 -2.87 -24.15
N GLU A 131 14.21 -3.61 -23.78
CA GLU A 131 14.06 -4.88 -23.06
C GLU A 131 13.51 -4.74 -21.62
N PRO A 132 14.07 -3.91 -20.70
CA PRO A 132 13.48 -3.70 -19.37
C PRO A 132 12.03 -3.21 -19.43
N ARG A 133 11.71 -2.36 -20.42
CA ARG A 133 10.35 -1.86 -20.63
C ARG A 133 9.37 -2.97 -20.96
N GLU A 134 9.69 -3.83 -21.92
CA GLU A 134 8.83 -4.97 -22.27
C GLU A 134 8.68 -5.94 -21.09
N ARG A 135 9.77 -6.23 -20.36
CA ARG A 135 9.71 -7.06 -19.14
C ARG A 135 8.78 -6.48 -18.07
N VAL A 136 8.85 -5.17 -17.85
CA VAL A 136 7.94 -4.49 -16.91
C VAL A 136 6.50 -4.53 -17.44
N LEU A 137 6.29 -4.24 -18.73
CA LEU A 137 4.97 -4.26 -19.34
C LEU A 137 4.32 -5.65 -19.23
N ASP A 138 5.05 -6.72 -19.51
CA ASP A 138 4.59 -8.10 -19.34
C ASP A 138 4.23 -8.40 -17.89
N ARG A 139 5.04 -7.93 -16.94
CA ARG A 139 4.81 -8.14 -15.51
C ARG A 139 3.55 -7.45 -15.01
N ILE A 140 3.34 -6.20 -15.44
CA ILE A 140 2.24 -5.35 -14.93
C ILE A 140 0.96 -5.45 -15.76
N SER A 141 0.94 -6.31 -16.79
CA SER A 141 -0.20 -6.43 -17.69
C SER A 141 -0.99 -7.75 -17.57
N SER A 142 -2.20 -7.72 -18.09
CA SER A 142 -3.15 -8.83 -18.19
C SER A 142 -3.92 -8.74 -19.50
N THR A 143 -4.44 -9.86 -20.00
CA THR A 143 -5.49 -9.79 -21.04
C THR A 143 -6.85 -9.49 -20.40
N PRO A 144 -7.79 -8.82 -21.10
CA PRO A 144 -9.13 -8.59 -20.58
C PRO A 144 -9.83 -9.86 -20.07
N GLN A 145 -9.68 -10.98 -20.78
CA GLN A 145 -10.27 -12.26 -20.40
C GLN A 145 -9.65 -12.81 -19.11
N ALA A 146 -8.32 -12.74 -18.98
CA ALA A 146 -7.64 -13.15 -17.76
C ALA A 146 -8.02 -12.26 -16.57
N ALA A 147 -8.08 -10.93 -16.78
CA ALA A 147 -8.49 -9.97 -15.77
C ALA A 147 -9.93 -10.21 -15.28
N VAL A 148 -10.86 -10.53 -16.19
CA VAL A 148 -12.24 -10.88 -15.82
C VAL A 148 -12.30 -12.18 -15.01
N ARG A 149 -11.55 -13.21 -15.40
CA ARG A 149 -11.49 -14.47 -14.63
C ARG A 149 -10.94 -14.25 -13.22
N GLU A 150 -9.83 -13.52 -13.09
CA GLU A 150 -9.24 -13.19 -11.78
C GLU A 150 -10.21 -12.33 -10.95
N ALA A 151 -10.87 -11.35 -11.56
CA ALA A 151 -11.84 -10.51 -10.88
C ALA A 151 -13.04 -11.31 -10.37
N ARG A 152 -13.47 -12.36 -11.07
CA ARG A 152 -14.54 -13.25 -10.59
C ARG A 152 -14.09 -14.04 -9.37
N GLN A 153 -12.88 -14.61 -9.40
CA GLN A 153 -12.34 -15.37 -8.26
C GLN A 153 -12.20 -14.50 -7.01
N ILE A 154 -11.63 -13.30 -7.14
CA ILE A 154 -11.45 -12.36 -6.03
C ILE A 154 -12.77 -11.85 -5.45
N ARG A 155 -13.85 -11.84 -6.25
CA ARG A 155 -15.17 -11.37 -5.79
C ARG A 155 -15.92 -12.38 -4.93
N VAL A 156 -15.52 -13.64 -4.91
CA VAL A 156 -16.21 -14.71 -4.16
C VAL A 156 -16.07 -14.51 -2.64
N GLU A 157 -14.98 -13.88 -2.18
CA GLU A 157 -14.71 -13.69 -0.73
C GLU A 157 -15.05 -12.26 -0.23
N GLY A 158 -15.52 -12.17 1.03
CA GLY A 158 -15.60 -10.95 1.83
C GLY A 158 -16.91 -10.13 1.78
N ASP A 159 -17.26 -9.55 2.94
CA ASP A 159 -18.54 -8.88 3.24
C ASP A 159 -18.79 -7.55 2.50
N HIS A 160 -17.74 -6.79 2.14
CA HIS A 160 -17.89 -5.44 1.59
C HIS A 160 -17.12 -5.22 0.28
N ILE A 161 -17.85 -4.88 -0.79
CA ILE A 161 -17.31 -4.62 -2.15
C ILE A 161 -16.17 -3.59 -2.13
N GLY A 162 -16.27 -2.56 -1.28
CA GLY A 162 -15.25 -1.51 -1.15
C GLY A 162 -13.92 -1.95 -0.54
N CYS A 163 -13.87 -3.15 0.02
CA CYS A 163 -12.73 -3.74 0.73
C CYS A 163 -12.07 -4.88 -0.08
N LYS A 164 -12.66 -5.24 -1.23
CA LYS A 164 -12.16 -6.34 -2.08
C LYS A 164 -10.87 -5.95 -2.80
N LEU A 165 -10.05 -6.96 -3.07
CA LEU A 165 -8.84 -6.80 -3.89
C LEU A 165 -9.23 -6.36 -5.30
N SER A 166 -8.33 -5.62 -5.94
CA SER A 166 -8.52 -5.13 -7.31
C SER A 166 -7.48 -5.76 -8.21
N VAL A 167 -7.94 -6.43 -9.27
CA VAL A 167 -7.08 -6.98 -10.33
C VAL A 167 -6.18 -5.87 -10.90
N LEU A 168 -6.74 -4.68 -11.14
CA LEU A 168 -5.98 -3.56 -11.69
C LEU A 168 -4.92 -3.00 -10.73
N ARG A 169 -5.02 -3.24 -9.41
CA ARG A 169 -3.92 -2.91 -8.48
C ARG A 169 -2.75 -3.89 -8.58
N ARG A 170 -2.99 -5.11 -9.05
CA ARG A 170 -1.95 -6.12 -9.31
C ARG A 170 -1.41 -6.01 -10.73
N ARG A 171 -2.30 -5.82 -11.71
CA ARG A 171 -1.98 -5.73 -13.14
C ARG A 171 -2.67 -4.48 -13.73
N PRO A 172 -2.05 -3.30 -13.61
CA PRO A 172 -2.66 -2.03 -14.00
C PRO A 172 -2.87 -1.84 -15.50
N VAL A 173 -2.21 -2.65 -16.34
CA VAL A 173 -2.30 -2.55 -17.80
C VAL A 173 -3.09 -3.72 -18.38
N LEU A 174 -3.93 -3.45 -19.37
CA LEU A 174 -4.63 -4.45 -20.17
C LEU A 174 -4.02 -4.50 -21.57
N ARG A 175 -3.56 -5.68 -21.99
CA ARG A 175 -3.06 -5.95 -23.35
C ARG A 175 -4.09 -6.71 -24.16
N PHE A 176 -4.26 -6.34 -25.42
CA PHE A 176 -5.22 -6.95 -26.35
C PHE A 176 -4.71 -6.87 -27.80
N GLY A 177 -5.50 -7.39 -28.73
CA GLY A 177 -5.08 -7.63 -30.12
C GLY A 177 -4.43 -9.01 -30.30
N ALA A 178 -4.34 -9.46 -31.56
CA ALA A 178 -3.86 -10.81 -31.89
C ALA A 178 -2.42 -11.07 -31.42
N THR A 179 -1.60 -10.03 -31.34
CA THR A 179 -0.19 -10.07 -30.93
C THR A 179 0.05 -9.37 -29.58
N GLY A 180 -0.98 -8.86 -28.91
CA GLY A 180 -0.84 -8.09 -27.67
C GLY A 180 -0.15 -6.73 -27.84
N GLU A 181 -0.04 -6.23 -29.07
CA GLU A 181 0.60 -4.94 -29.39
C GLU A 181 -0.14 -3.73 -28.85
N ASP A 182 -1.44 -3.88 -28.63
CA ASP A 182 -2.30 -2.83 -28.11
C ASP A 182 -2.39 -2.93 -26.60
N ALA A 183 -2.12 -1.82 -25.92
CA ALA A 183 -2.22 -1.74 -24.47
C ALA A 183 -3.05 -0.54 -24.00
N MET A 184 -3.72 -0.68 -22.87
CA MET A 184 -4.46 0.38 -22.20
C MET A 184 -4.26 0.28 -20.69
N ALA A 185 -4.05 1.41 -20.02
CA ALA A 185 -4.07 1.48 -18.56
C ALA A 185 -5.31 2.28 -18.12
N PRO A 186 -6.41 1.62 -17.70
CA PRO A 186 -7.64 2.32 -17.30
C PRO A 186 -7.43 3.31 -16.15
N LEU A 187 -6.46 3.02 -15.29
CA LEU A 187 -5.97 3.89 -14.24
C LEU A 187 -4.45 3.98 -14.30
N PRO A 188 -3.89 4.92 -15.08
CA PRO A 188 -2.44 5.10 -15.14
C PRO A 188 -1.77 5.23 -13.75
N PRO A 189 -2.35 5.93 -12.75
CA PRO A 189 -1.72 6.01 -11.42
C PRO A 189 -1.50 4.67 -10.72
N LEU A 190 -2.20 3.60 -11.11
CA LEU A 190 -1.95 2.26 -10.56
C LEU A 190 -0.64 1.65 -11.06
N ILE A 191 -0.09 2.11 -12.19
CA ILE A 191 1.27 1.76 -12.63
C ILE A 191 2.25 2.24 -11.57
N LEU A 192 2.16 3.51 -11.16
CA LEU A 192 2.99 4.06 -10.09
C LEU A 192 2.76 3.37 -8.75
N GLN A 193 1.50 3.02 -8.44
CA GLN A 193 1.21 2.21 -7.25
C GLN A 193 1.97 0.88 -7.30
N HIS A 194 1.93 0.21 -8.44
CA HIS A 194 2.52 -1.12 -8.62
C HIS A 194 4.05 -1.05 -8.53
N ILE A 195 4.69 -0.16 -9.30
CA ILE A 195 6.15 -0.11 -9.33
C ILE A 195 6.79 0.43 -8.05
N THR A 196 6.02 1.10 -7.18
CA THR A 196 6.53 1.55 -5.88
C THR A 196 6.09 0.62 -4.76
N SER A 197 4.87 0.81 -4.26
CA SER A 197 4.31 0.03 -3.17
C SER A 197 3.97 -1.40 -3.59
N GLY A 198 3.73 -1.66 -4.87
CA GLY A 198 3.40 -3.00 -5.37
C GLY A 198 4.58 -3.94 -5.44
N LEU A 199 5.83 -3.46 -5.42
CA LEU A 199 7.06 -4.29 -5.35
C LEU A 199 7.01 -5.32 -4.21
N TYR A 200 6.30 -4.99 -3.12
CA TYR A 200 5.95 -5.93 -2.05
C TYR A 200 5.46 -7.29 -2.57
N PHE A 201 4.59 -7.30 -3.58
CA PHE A 201 4.01 -8.53 -4.12
C PHE A 201 5.00 -9.36 -4.93
N ASP A 202 6.07 -8.75 -5.43
CA ASP A 202 7.14 -9.45 -6.12
C ASP A 202 8.14 -10.08 -5.15
N ILE A 203 8.26 -9.54 -3.92
CA ILE A 203 9.20 -10.01 -2.91
C ILE A 203 8.57 -10.87 -1.80
N VAL A 204 7.24 -10.90 -1.67
CA VAL A 204 6.57 -11.46 -0.47
C VAL A 204 6.86 -12.94 -0.22
N GLU A 205 7.18 -13.67 -1.28
CA GLU A 205 7.53 -15.09 -1.26
C GLU A 205 9.03 -15.34 -0.97
N GLY A 206 9.81 -14.28 -0.72
CA GLY A 206 11.26 -14.33 -0.54
C GLY A 206 11.79 -14.97 0.76
N GLY A 207 10.90 -15.40 1.67
CA GLY A 207 11.32 -16.03 2.91
C GLY A 207 11.91 -15.07 3.97
N GLY A 208 12.43 -15.64 5.06
CA GLY A 208 12.76 -14.89 6.28
C GLY A 208 13.90 -13.88 6.13
N THR A 209 14.98 -14.25 5.45
CA THR A 209 16.19 -13.41 5.30
C THR A 209 15.87 -12.09 4.57
N ILE A 210 15.07 -12.17 3.50
CA ILE A 210 14.64 -11.00 2.74
C ILE A 210 13.76 -10.08 3.60
N TRP A 211 12.88 -10.68 4.39
CA TRP A 211 12.01 -9.91 5.29
C TRP A 211 12.76 -9.27 6.45
N ALA A 212 13.86 -9.86 6.92
CA ALA A 212 14.74 -9.27 7.92
C ALA A 212 15.47 -8.03 7.37
N ASP A 213 16.06 -8.13 6.17
CA ASP A 213 16.72 -7.01 5.48
C ASP A 213 15.76 -5.84 5.22
N VAL A 214 14.58 -6.13 4.65
CA VAL A 214 13.54 -5.10 4.42
C VAL A 214 13.07 -4.49 5.75
N GLY A 215 12.96 -5.29 6.81
CA GLY A 215 12.58 -4.83 8.14
C GLY A 215 13.57 -3.84 8.72
N GLN A 216 14.86 -4.18 8.72
CA GLN A 216 15.93 -3.31 9.21
C GLN A 216 15.98 -1.99 8.44
N ARG A 217 15.85 -2.04 7.10
CA ARG A 217 15.81 -0.83 6.25
C ARG A 217 14.60 0.04 6.56
N PHE A 218 13.44 -0.58 6.80
CA PHE A 218 12.19 0.12 7.10
C PHE A 218 12.23 0.81 8.47
N GLU A 219 12.74 0.12 9.48
CA GLU A 219 12.97 0.67 10.81
C GLU A 219 13.93 1.86 10.76
N GLY A 220 15.10 1.69 10.12
CA GLY A 220 16.06 2.79 9.97
C GLY A 220 15.49 3.99 9.19
N TYR A 221 14.65 3.75 8.18
CA TYR A 221 13.91 4.82 7.49
C TYR A 221 12.96 5.57 8.44
N CYS A 222 12.17 4.84 9.24
CA CYS A 222 11.22 5.43 10.16
C CYS A 222 11.92 6.23 11.27
N LEU A 223 13.01 5.70 11.82
CA LEU A 223 13.82 6.37 12.83
C LEU A 223 14.33 7.73 12.31
N ARG A 224 14.98 7.74 11.13
CA ARG A 224 15.47 8.97 10.51
C ARG A 224 14.34 9.95 10.18
N TYR A 225 13.21 9.44 9.71
CA TYR A 225 12.05 10.26 9.38
C TYR A 225 11.46 10.94 10.63
N LEU A 226 11.30 10.18 11.72
CA LEU A 226 10.79 10.72 12.99
C LEU A 226 11.75 11.74 13.58
N ALA A 227 13.04 11.44 13.65
CA ALA A 227 14.06 12.36 14.14
C ALA A 227 14.09 13.68 13.36
N ALA A 228 13.93 13.61 12.02
CA ALA A 228 13.90 14.80 11.18
C ALA A 228 12.60 15.62 11.34
N MET A 229 11.46 14.96 11.60
CA MET A 229 10.16 15.62 11.72
C MET A 229 9.86 16.14 13.14
N LEU A 230 10.58 15.65 14.14
CA LEU A 230 10.37 15.95 15.56
C LEU A 230 11.70 16.39 16.20
N PRO A 231 12.29 17.53 15.78
CA PRO A 231 13.63 17.95 16.23
C PRO A 231 13.70 18.28 17.73
N GLU A 232 12.56 18.55 18.36
CA GLU A 232 12.46 18.83 19.81
C GLU A 232 12.37 17.56 20.67
N TYR A 233 12.32 16.38 20.05
CA TYR A 233 12.18 15.09 20.72
C TYR A 233 13.46 14.25 20.54
N SER A 234 13.83 13.48 21.55
CA SER A 234 14.82 12.41 21.38
C SER A 234 14.13 11.22 20.74
N VAL A 235 14.69 10.72 19.64
CA VAL A 235 14.17 9.56 18.90
C VAL A 235 15.24 8.47 18.94
N GLU A 236 15.00 7.45 19.76
CA GLU A 236 15.97 6.42 20.11
C GLU A 236 15.57 5.07 19.50
N PRO A 237 16.52 4.31 18.91
CA PRO A 237 16.27 2.97 18.39
C PRO A 237 16.15 1.93 19.52
N GLU A 238 15.81 0.69 19.15
CA GLU A 238 15.85 -0.46 20.06
C GLU A 238 17.20 -0.59 20.79
N TYR A 239 17.13 -0.84 22.09
CA TYR A 239 18.28 -1.19 22.92
C TYR A 239 17.92 -2.31 23.91
N ARG A 240 18.95 -2.99 24.43
CA ARG A 240 18.80 -4.01 25.47
C ARG A 240 19.03 -3.41 26.84
N TYR A 241 18.16 -3.77 27.79
CA TYR A 241 18.28 -3.33 29.18
C TYR A 241 18.01 -4.47 30.16
N GLY A 242 18.44 -4.30 31.41
CA GLY A 242 18.28 -5.30 32.47
C GLY A 242 19.58 -6.02 32.84
N PRO A 243 19.54 -6.83 33.92
CA PRO A 243 20.72 -7.49 34.46
C PRO A 243 21.28 -8.56 33.51
N LYS A 244 22.59 -8.80 33.60
CA LYS A 244 23.31 -9.80 32.80
C LYS A 244 22.65 -11.18 32.96
N GLY A 245 22.18 -11.76 31.86
CA GLY A 245 21.46 -13.06 31.83
C GLY A 245 19.92 -12.95 31.83
N ARG A 246 19.36 -11.75 32.06
CA ARG A 246 17.92 -11.47 31.91
C ARG A 246 17.74 -10.09 31.27
N GLY A 247 18.18 -9.99 30.02
CA GLY A 247 18.00 -8.81 29.19
C GLY A 247 16.58 -8.76 28.61
N PHE A 248 16.02 -7.56 28.57
CA PHE A 248 14.78 -7.24 27.89
C PHE A 248 15.11 -6.39 26.66
N ASP A 249 14.39 -6.64 25.59
CA ASP A 249 14.45 -5.86 24.37
C ASP A 249 13.47 -4.69 24.49
N ALA A 250 13.96 -3.46 24.28
CA ALA A 250 13.11 -2.29 24.19
C ALA A 250 12.19 -2.36 22.94
N PRO A 251 11.17 -1.50 22.85
CA PRO A 251 10.42 -1.28 21.61
C PRO A 251 11.33 -0.80 20.48
N ASP A 252 10.90 -1.00 19.23
CA ASP A 252 11.73 -0.69 18.05
C ASP A 252 12.15 0.80 17.98
N THR A 253 11.27 1.72 18.37
CA THR A 253 11.62 3.14 18.58
C THR A 253 10.92 3.72 19.80
N LEU A 254 11.67 4.50 20.58
CA LEU A 254 11.17 5.34 21.66
C LEU A 254 11.31 6.81 21.30
N VAL A 255 10.27 7.60 21.57
CA VAL A 255 10.30 9.05 21.39
C VAL A 255 10.06 9.71 22.74
N SER A 256 11.02 10.50 23.21
CA SER A 256 10.99 11.14 24.53
C SER A 256 11.13 12.66 24.44
N GLN A 257 10.64 13.35 25.46
CA GLN A 257 10.78 14.79 25.64
C GLN A 257 10.92 15.09 27.14
N ALA A 258 12.00 15.79 27.52
CA ALA A 258 12.30 16.12 28.92
C ALA A 258 12.15 14.89 29.84
N ASP A 259 12.91 13.84 29.54
CA ASP A 259 12.99 12.55 30.26
C ASP A 259 11.70 11.71 30.32
N ASN A 260 10.63 12.14 29.63
CA ASN A 260 9.38 11.39 29.56
C ASN A 260 9.21 10.75 28.19
N ILE A 261 8.91 9.44 28.16
CA ILE A 261 8.51 8.75 26.93
C ILE A 261 7.13 9.26 26.53
N ARG A 262 7.03 9.80 25.31
CA ARG A 262 5.79 10.35 24.72
C ARG A 262 5.17 9.43 23.70
N LEU A 263 5.99 8.63 23.03
CA LEU A 263 5.54 7.71 22.00
C LEU A 263 6.43 6.46 21.97
N VAL A 264 5.78 5.33 21.81
CA VAL A 264 6.38 4.02 21.64
C VAL A 264 5.96 3.50 20.28
N VAL A 265 6.92 3.06 19.47
CA VAL A 265 6.66 2.61 18.10
C VAL A 265 7.20 1.20 17.91
N GLU A 266 6.35 0.35 17.34
CA GLU A 266 6.68 -0.98 16.90
C GLU A 266 6.50 -1.04 15.38
N TYR A 267 7.51 -1.52 14.67
CA TYR A 267 7.49 -1.67 13.23
C TYR A 267 7.11 -3.08 12.80
N LYS A 268 6.41 -3.15 11.67
CA LYS A 268 6.13 -4.39 10.97
C LYS A 268 6.31 -4.15 9.48
N ALA A 269 7.33 -4.79 8.91
CA ALA A 269 7.64 -4.67 7.49
C ALA A 269 6.60 -5.35 6.59
N LYS A 270 5.97 -6.42 7.09
CA LYS A 270 4.92 -7.14 6.37
C LYS A 270 3.62 -6.34 6.36
N ARG A 271 2.93 -6.41 5.22
CA ARG A 271 1.60 -5.82 5.10
C ARG A 271 0.63 -6.52 6.03
N MET A 272 -0.14 -5.73 6.76
CA MET A 272 -1.35 -6.22 7.43
C MET A 272 -2.24 -6.95 6.42
N PRO A 273 -2.69 -8.18 6.73
CA PRO A 273 -3.58 -8.95 5.86
C PRO A 273 -4.86 -8.18 5.50
N VAL A 274 -5.45 -8.49 4.35
CA VAL A 274 -6.69 -7.84 3.87
C VAL A 274 -7.80 -7.96 4.91
N ASP A 275 -7.95 -9.13 5.51
CA ASP A 275 -8.99 -9.41 6.50
C ASP A 275 -8.81 -8.52 7.73
N ALA A 276 -7.59 -8.40 8.26
CA ALA A 276 -7.29 -7.54 9.40
C ALA A 276 -7.44 -6.02 9.09
N ARG A 277 -7.30 -5.59 7.82
CA ARG A 277 -7.48 -4.18 7.43
C ARG A 277 -8.93 -3.75 7.33
N PHE A 278 -9.81 -4.70 7.06
CA PHE A 278 -11.20 -4.42 6.70
C PHE A 278 -12.21 -5.12 7.60
N SER A 279 -11.74 -5.80 8.65
CA SER A 279 -12.57 -6.48 9.64
C SER A 279 -13.49 -5.51 10.39
N GLY A 280 -14.55 -6.09 10.97
CA GLY A 280 -15.47 -5.38 11.87
C GLY A 280 -14.89 -5.12 13.25
N ASP A 281 -13.81 -5.84 13.63
CA ASP A 281 -13.07 -5.65 14.87
C ASP A 281 -11.55 -5.51 14.62
N PRO A 282 -11.09 -4.38 14.06
CA PRO A 282 -9.68 -4.10 13.83
C PRO A 282 -8.85 -4.00 15.12
N VAL A 283 -9.45 -3.95 16.31
CA VAL A 283 -8.69 -3.91 17.58
C VAL A 283 -8.40 -5.33 18.06
N GLY A 284 -9.42 -6.20 18.09
CA GLY A 284 -9.27 -7.62 18.42
C GLY A 284 -8.38 -8.37 17.44
N ASP A 285 -8.59 -8.18 16.14
CA ASP A 285 -7.85 -8.91 15.10
C ASP A 285 -6.38 -8.48 15.01
N VAL A 286 -6.09 -7.21 15.26
CA VAL A 286 -4.71 -6.68 15.30
C VAL A 286 -4.02 -7.09 16.60
N SER A 287 -4.72 -7.14 17.74
CA SER A 287 -4.13 -7.60 19.01
C SER A 287 -3.68 -9.07 18.93
N THR A 288 -4.42 -9.90 18.19
CA THR A 288 -4.08 -11.30 17.91
C THR A 288 -2.85 -11.40 17.00
N ALA A 289 -2.72 -10.50 16.03
CA ALA A 289 -1.52 -10.40 15.19
C ALA A 289 -0.28 -9.87 15.94
N MET A 290 -0.47 -9.03 16.97
CA MET A 290 0.61 -8.46 17.79
C MET A 290 1.04 -9.35 18.98
N ARG A 291 0.17 -10.22 19.49
CA ARG A 291 0.43 -11.10 20.66
C ARG A 291 1.55 -12.13 20.50
N LYS A 292 2.23 -12.19 19.35
CA LYS A 292 3.39 -13.06 19.11
C LYS A 292 4.73 -12.44 19.54
N SER A 293 4.75 -11.26 20.17
CA SER A 293 5.96 -10.63 20.72
C SER A 293 5.88 -10.52 22.25
N PRO A 294 6.72 -11.24 23.03
CA PRO A 294 6.72 -11.18 24.48
C PRO A 294 7.62 -10.01 24.95
N ARG A 295 7.20 -8.75 24.76
CA ARG A 295 7.90 -7.59 25.31
C ARG A 295 7.06 -6.92 26.39
N ALA A 296 7.65 -6.74 27.57
CA ALA A 296 6.97 -6.32 28.80
C ALA A 296 6.67 -4.81 28.79
N PHE A 297 5.43 -4.41 29.04
CA PHE A 297 5.06 -3.02 29.32
C PHE A 297 4.44 -2.92 30.72
N SER A 298 5.02 -2.10 31.60
CA SER A 298 4.35 -1.60 32.80
C SER A 298 3.54 -0.36 32.43
N ARG A 299 2.26 -0.35 32.80
CA ARG A 299 1.33 0.74 32.52
C ARG A 299 1.75 2.03 33.24
N SER A 300 2.08 3.06 32.48
CA SER A 300 1.91 4.46 32.87
C SER A 300 1.35 5.24 31.69
N GLY A 301 0.47 6.20 31.97
CA GLY A 301 -0.53 6.77 31.05
C GLY A 301 -0.01 7.39 29.76
N ASP A 302 -0.95 7.55 28.83
CA ASP A 302 -0.85 8.24 27.54
C ASP A 302 0.12 7.64 26.52
N ILE A 303 0.07 6.32 26.34
CA ILE A 303 0.73 5.65 25.21
C ILE A 303 -0.17 5.76 23.98
N CYS A 304 0.06 6.78 23.17
CA CYS A 304 -0.47 6.84 21.81
C CYS A 304 0.34 5.87 20.94
N CYS A 305 -0.08 4.61 20.79
CA CYS A 305 0.51 3.72 19.78
C CYS A 305 0.26 4.33 18.39
N MET A 306 1.28 4.91 17.76
CA MET A 306 1.18 5.25 16.34
C MET A 306 1.03 3.95 15.56
N ARG A 307 -0.21 3.69 15.15
CA ARG A 307 -0.58 2.61 14.24
C ARG A 307 0.18 2.85 12.94
N GLY A 308 1.22 2.06 12.70
CA GLY A 308 1.79 1.94 11.36
C GLY A 308 0.63 1.65 10.41
N ALA A 309 0.31 2.63 9.57
CA ALA A 309 -0.71 2.46 8.54
C ALA A 309 -0.28 1.25 7.70
N GLY A 310 -0.93 0.10 7.94
CA GLY A 310 -0.67 -1.11 7.18
C GLY A 310 -0.69 -0.79 5.68
N PHE A 311 0.45 -0.98 5.02
CA PHE A 311 0.77 -0.50 3.67
C PHE A 311 -0.22 -0.77 2.55
#